data_AF-A0A7T7I883-F1
#
_entry.id   AF-A0A7T7I883-F1
#
_cell.length_a   1.000
_cell.length_b   1.000
_cell.length_c   1.000
_cell.angle_alpha   90.00
_cell.angle_beta   90.00
_cell.angle_gamma   90.00
#
_symmetry.space_group_name_H-M   'P 1'
#
loop_
_entity.id
_entity.type
_entity.pdbx_description
1 polymer ?
#
loop_
_entity_poly.entity_id
_entity_poly.type
_entity_poly.pdbx_seq_one_letter_code
_entity_poly.pdbx_strand_id
1 'polypeptide(L)'
;MMIVETDSDPGVWFHMPLRGTGAEFAQWMDLQLKASALVHGRKLTWREKRQTKKFLESSAAMLRDRVEAEQAFLFGPMPPQASPLVLFTKQFVCDEEHSSLHLSMLVEPDPAADGHVDTVPFVSPHLGEGLRCVRSWTRPDGGPIMSIAYAWNDAARDIDLVLKGHYDEPDLLKASFDAIDDFAKSIWIA
;
A
#
# COMPACT_ATOMS: atom_id res chain seq x y z
N MET A 1 -5.03 4.65 17.78
CA MET A 1 -4.34 4.05 16.62
C MET A 1 -4.10 2.59 16.96
N MET A 2 -4.79 1.71 16.24
CA MET A 2 -4.71 0.26 16.43
C MET A 2 -3.71 -0.35 15.45
N ILE A 3 -3.21 -1.53 15.75
CA ILE A 3 -2.21 -2.18 14.90
C ILE A 3 -2.94 -2.99 13.84
N VAL A 4 -2.57 -2.79 12.57
CA VAL A 4 -2.91 -3.69 11.49
C VAL A 4 -1.90 -4.83 11.49
N GLU A 5 -2.40 -6.02 11.82
CA GLU A 5 -1.66 -7.27 11.74
C GLU A 5 -1.97 -7.97 10.42
N THR A 6 -1.14 -8.95 10.06
CA THR A 6 -1.26 -9.73 8.83
C THR A 6 -0.62 -11.10 9.02
N ASP A 7 -1.20 -12.14 8.41
CA ASP A 7 -0.63 -13.47 8.32
C ASP A 7 -0.01 -13.76 6.93
N SER A 8 0.11 -12.72 6.10
CA SER A 8 0.82 -12.79 4.82
C SER A 8 2.28 -13.20 5.01
N ASP A 9 2.83 -13.86 3.99
CA ASP A 9 4.22 -14.32 4.01
C ASP A 9 5.17 -13.11 4.18
N PRO A 10 5.94 -13.03 5.29
CA PRO A 10 6.87 -11.92 5.53
C PRO A 10 8.06 -11.93 4.56
N GLY A 11 8.23 -12.98 3.74
CA GLY A 11 9.15 -13.03 2.59
C GLY A 11 8.59 -12.37 1.33
N VAL A 12 7.29 -12.08 1.28
CA VAL A 12 6.59 -11.43 0.16
C VAL A 12 6.20 -10.00 0.52
N TRP A 13 5.69 -9.79 1.73
CA TRP A 13 5.24 -8.48 2.22
C TRP A 13 6.06 -8.03 3.41
N PHE A 14 6.81 -6.94 3.23
CA PHE A 14 7.72 -6.43 4.26
C PHE A 14 7.14 -5.19 4.94
N HIS A 15 6.99 -5.22 6.26
CA HIS A 15 6.65 -4.02 7.00
C HIS A 15 7.74 -2.95 6.84
N MET A 16 7.34 -1.76 6.37
CA MET A 16 8.21 -0.60 6.21
C MET A 16 8.09 0.34 7.41
N PRO A 17 9.20 0.61 8.12
CA PRO A 17 9.17 1.52 9.26
C PRO A 17 8.92 2.96 8.79
N LEU A 18 7.81 3.54 9.26
CA LEU A 18 7.49 4.96 9.06
C LEU A 18 7.97 5.84 10.22
N ARG A 19 8.22 5.24 11.39
CA ARG A 19 8.66 5.90 12.62
C ARG A 19 9.95 5.23 13.14
N GLY A 20 10.64 5.91 14.06
CA GLY A 20 11.91 5.45 14.62
C GLY A 20 13.08 6.36 14.25
N THR A 21 14.29 5.88 14.50
CA THR A 21 15.53 6.60 14.21
C THR A 21 15.99 6.37 12.77
N GLY A 22 16.78 7.30 12.23
CA GLY A 22 17.41 7.12 10.92
C GLY A 22 18.33 5.90 10.85
N ALA A 23 18.93 5.50 11.98
CA ALA A 23 19.79 4.33 12.07
C ALA A 23 18.99 3.01 11.90
N GLU A 24 17.84 2.91 12.57
CA GLU A 24 16.92 1.77 12.43
C GLU A 24 16.39 1.66 11.01
N PHE A 25 16.00 2.79 10.40
CA PHE A 25 15.56 2.80 9.00
C PHE A 25 16.67 2.35 8.05
N ALA A 26 17.91 2.83 8.25
CA ALA A 26 19.05 2.42 7.43
C ALA A 26 19.37 0.93 7.56
N GLN A 27 19.28 0.37 8.78
CA GLN A 27 19.45 -1.06 9.01
C GLN A 27 18.35 -1.87 8.32
N TRP A 28 17.08 -1.46 8.46
CA TRP A 28 15.96 -2.07 7.76
C TRP A 28 16.17 -2.05 6.24
N MET A 29 16.59 -0.90 5.69
CA MET A 29 16.86 -0.72 4.28
C MET A 29 17.91 -1.71 3.76
N ASP A 30 19.01 -1.89 4.50
CA ASP A 30 20.05 -2.83 4.12
C ASP A 30 19.58 -4.30 4.19
N LEU A 31 18.69 -4.64 5.13
CA LEU A 31 18.02 -5.94 5.16
C LEU A 31 17.09 -6.12 3.96
N GLN A 32 16.33 -5.10 3.59
CA GLN A 32 15.43 -5.18 2.44
C GLN A 32 16.16 -5.38 1.12
N LEU A 33 17.29 -4.71 0.92
CA LEU A 33 18.10 -4.93 -0.28
C LEU A 33 18.68 -6.35 -0.36
N LYS A 34 18.95 -6.98 0.79
CA LYS A 34 19.37 -8.40 0.85
C LYS A 34 18.19 -9.31 0.56
N ALA A 35 17.02 -9.04 1.13
CA ALA A 35 15.81 -9.81 0.90
C ALA A 35 15.41 -9.78 -0.58
N SER A 36 15.39 -8.60 -1.22
CA SER A 36 15.15 -8.46 -2.66
C SER A 36 16.16 -9.25 -3.50
N ALA A 37 17.45 -9.22 -3.16
CA ALA A 37 18.46 -10.03 -3.84
C ALA A 37 18.18 -11.55 -3.74
N LEU A 38 17.69 -12.01 -2.58
CA LEU A 38 17.31 -13.41 -2.35
C LEU A 38 16.06 -13.79 -3.15
N VAL A 39 15.00 -12.97 -3.09
CA VAL A 39 13.73 -13.17 -3.82
C VAL A 39 13.98 -13.31 -5.32
N HIS A 40 14.87 -12.50 -5.90
CA HIS A 40 15.20 -12.57 -7.33
C HIS A 40 16.36 -13.51 -7.68
N GLY A 41 16.92 -14.22 -6.70
CA GLY A 41 18.03 -15.17 -6.91
C GLY A 41 19.28 -14.53 -7.52
N ARG A 42 19.48 -13.22 -7.37
CA ARG A 42 20.62 -12.50 -7.98
C ARG A 42 21.09 -11.33 -7.14
N LYS A 43 22.35 -10.94 -7.37
CA LYS A 43 22.88 -9.70 -6.80
C LYS A 43 22.22 -8.49 -7.47
N LEU A 44 21.82 -7.54 -6.64
CA LEU A 44 21.41 -6.21 -7.10
C LEU A 44 22.63 -5.40 -7.52
N THR A 45 22.51 -4.71 -8.65
CA THR A 45 23.50 -3.74 -9.11
C THR A 45 23.54 -2.52 -8.18
N TRP A 46 24.61 -1.75 -8.23
CA TRP A 46 24.70 -0.51 -7.45
C TRP A 46 23.59 0.48 -7.82
N ARG A 47 23.20 0.55 -9.11
CA ARG A 47 22.15 1.46 -9.59
C ARG A 47 20.78 1.09 -9.03
N GLU A 48 20.43 -0.20 -9.07
CA GLU A 48 19.18 -0.73 -8.49
C GLU A 48 19.12 -0.42 -6.99
N LYS A 49 20.17 -0.76 -6.24
CA LYS A 49 20.25 -0.45 -4.80
C LYS A 49 20.05 1.03 -4.53
N ARG A 50 20.74 1.90 -5.27
CA ARG A 50 20.65 3.36 -5.08
C ARG A 50 19.24 3.88 -5.40
N GLN A 51 18.60 3.37 -6.46
CA GLN A 51 17.24 3.76 -6.84
C GLN A 51 16.22 3.32 -5.79
N THR A 52 16.28 2.06 -5.35
CA THR A 52 15.42 1.52 -4.29
C THR A 52 15.58 2.30 -2.99
N LYS A 53 16.82 2.59 -2.54
CA LYS A 53 17.07 3.39 -1.33
C LYS A 53 16.41 4.76 -1.43
N LYS A 54 16.69 5.49 -2.51
CA LYS A 54 16.15 6.83 -2.74
C LYS A 54 14.62 6.82 -2.76
N PHE A 55 14.02 5.84 -3.43
CA PHE A 55 12.57 5.70 -3.49
C PHE A 55 11.99 5.46 -2.10
N LEU A 56 12.47 4.44 -1.37
CA LEU A 56 11.91 4.07 -0.08
C LEU A 56 12.12 5.15 0.99
N GLU A 57 13.26 5.86 0.97
CA GLU A 57 13.48 7.03 1.84
C GLU A 57 12.45 8.14 1.55
N SER A 58 12.25 8.47 0.27
CA SER A 58 11.27 9.49 -0.14
C SER A 58 9.83 9.06 0.18
N SER A 59 9.50 7.79 -0.03
CA SER A 59 8.17 7.23 0.24
C SER A 59 7.89 7.19 1.73
N ALA A 60 8.84 6.75 2.57
CA ALA A 60 8.68 6.77 4.03
C ALA A 60 8.48 8.19 4.56
N ALA A 61 9.25 9.17 4.07
CA ALA A 61 9.06 10.57 4.44
C ALA A 61 7.69 11.11 4.00
N MET A 62 7.27 10.85 2.76
CA MET A 62 5.96 11.28 2.24
C MET A 62 4.81 10.65 3.02
N LEU A 63 4.89 9.34 3.31
CA LEU A 63 3.88 8.62 4.06
C LEU A 63 3.79 9.11 5.51
N ARG A 64 4.93 9.39 6.15
CA ARG A 64 4.96 9.92 7.52
C ARG A 64 4.48 11.38 7.60
N ASP A 65 5.07 12.26 6.79
CA ASP A 65 4.97 13.72 6.99
C ASP A 65 3.79 14.36 6.25
N ARG A 66 3.23 13.69 5.24
CA ARG A 66 2.12 14.24 4.44
C ARG A 66 0.85 13.40 4.49
N VAL A 67 1.00 12.09 4.36
CA VAL A 67 -0.16 11.18 4.40
C VAL A 67 -0.54 10.85 5.83
N GLU A 68 0.43 10.93 6.76
CA GLU A 68 0.30 10.51 8.16
C GLU A 68 -0.14 9.05 8.29
N ALA A 69 0.39 8.19 7.40
CA ALA A 69 0.07 6.77 7.40
C ALA A 69 0.54 6.07 8.69
N GLU A 70 -0.24 5.09 9.11
CA GLU A 70 -0.08 4.38 10.37
C GLU A 70 0.95 3.27 10.20
N GLN A 71 0.80 2.47 9.14
CA GLN A 71 1.74 1.43 8.74
C GLN A 71 1.90 1.39 7.22
N ALA A 72 3.04 0.88 6.76
CA ALA A 72 3.30 0.66 5.35
C ALA A 72 3.93 -0.71 5.11
N PHE A 73 3.68 -1.26 3.93
CA PHE A 73 4.06 -2.60 3.52
C PHE A 73 4.66 -2.55 2.11
N LEU A 74 5.83 -3.12 1.94
CA LEU A 74 6.56 -3.20 0.68
C LEU A 74 6.34 -4.58 0.05
N PHE A 75 5.90 -4.61 -1.21
CA PHE A 75 5.80 -5.83 -1.99
C PHE A 75 7.17 -6.24 -2.52
N GLY A 76 7.68 -7.36 -2.03
CA GLY A 76 9.01 -7.92 -2.33
C GLY A 76 9.25 -8.37 -3.77
N PRO A 77 8.30 -9.07 -4.42
CA PRO A 77 8.46 -9.60 -5.76
C PRO A 77 8.58 -8.58 -6.90
N MET A 78 8.50 -7.27 -6.62
CA MET A 78 8.68 -6.25 -7.67
C MET A 78 10.06 -6.35 -8.33
N PRO A 79 10.15 -6.34 -9.67
CA PRO A 79 11.43 -6.38 -10.38
C PRO A 79 12.37 -5.26 -9.89
N PRO A 80 13.66 -5.53 -9.62
CA PRO A 80 14.53 -4.49 -9.04
C PRO A 80 14.84 -3.30 -9.96
N GLN A 81 14.45 -3.38 -11.23
CA GLN A 81 14.54 -2.29 -12.20
C GLN A 81 13.35 -1.33 -12.12
N ALA A 82 12.21 -1.84 -11.64
CA ALA A 82 10.99 -1.09 -11.43
C ALA A 82 11.03 -0.36 -10.08
N SER A 83 10.16 0.63 -9.90
CA SER A 83 10.00 1.25 -8.59
C SER A 83 9.42 0.23 -7.58
N PRO A 84 9.79 0.27 -6.30
CA PRO A 84 9.14 -0.56 -5.29
C PRO A 84 7.63 -0.26 -5.18
N LEU A 85 6.80 -1.30 -5.01
CA LEU A 85 5.36 -1.14 -4.74
C LEU A 85 5.16 -1.08 -3.23
N VAL A 86 4.58 0.02 -2.74
CA VAL A 86 4.30 0.23 -1.32
C VAL A 86 2.80 0.44 -1.14
N LEU A 87 2.22 -0.35 -0.25
CA LEU A 87 0.88 -0.14 0.28
C LEU A 87 0.99 0.49 1.67
N PHE A 88 0.02 1.30 2.06
CA PHE A 88 -0.04 1.87 3.39
C PHE A 88 -1.45 1.81 3.94
N THR A 89 -1.55 1.79 5.26
CA THR A 89 -2.82 1.82 5.96
C THR A 89 -3.11 3.21 6.49
N LYS A 90 -4.40 3.56 6.52
CA LYS A 90 -4.90 4.72 7.25
C LYS A 90 -6.18 4.40 8.00
N GLN A 91 -6.28 4.87 9.24
CA GLN A 91 -7.47 4.69 10.08
C GLN A 91 -8.20 6.03 10.25
N PHE A 92 -9.52 5.98 10.13
CA PHE A 92 -10.39 7.12 10.34
C PHE A 92 -11.36 6.79 11.47
N VAL A 93 -11.57 7.71 12.39
CA VAL A 93 -12.66 7.58 13.35
C VAL A 93 -13.96 7.80 12.57
N CYS A 94 -14.90 6.87 12.69
CA CYS A 94 -16.19 6.98 12.04
C CYS A 94 -17.18 7.62 13.03
N ASP A 95 -17.36 8.94 12.92
CA ASP A 95 -18.30 9.69 13.74
C ASP A 95 -19.75 9.56 13.20
N GLU A 96 -19.93 8.93 12.04
CA GLU A 96 -21.18 8.75 11.31
C GLU A 96 -21.61 7.27 11.26
N GLU A 97 -22.79 6.99 10.73
CA GLU A 97 -23.23 5.61 10.49
C GLU A 97 -22.33 4.95 9.43
N HIS A 98 -21.71 3.83 9.79
CA HIS A 98 -20.96 2.99 8.85
C HIS A 98 -21.87 2.62 7.67
N SER A 99 -21.61 3.24 6.51
CA SER A 99 -22.44 3.09 5.31
C SER A 99 -21.57 2.83 4.08
N SER A 100 -22.14 2.23 3.05
CA SER A 100 -21.44 2.03 1.77
C SER A 100 -21.04 3.35 1.12
N LEU A 101 -21.79 4.43 1.37
CA LEU A 101 -21.48 5.78 0.90
C LEU A 101 -20.24 6.34 1.59
N HIS A 102 -20.11 6.13 2.91
CA HIS A 102 -18.92 6.58 3.62
C HIS A 102 -17.67 5.84 3.12
N LEU A 103 -17.75 4.51 2.94
CA LEU A 103 -16.66 3.73 2.36
C LEU A 103 -16.28 4.20 0.96
N SER A 104 -17.24 4.54 0.10
CA SER A 104 -16.95 5.02 -1.25
C SER A 104 -16.20 6.36 -1.18
N MET A 105 -16.53 7.27 -0.26
CA MET A 105 -15.81 8.52 -0.05
C MET A 105 -14.33 8.32 0.35
N LEU A 106 -13.99 7.19 0.98
CA LEU A 106 -12.63 6.88 1.41
C LEU A 106 -11.74 6.32 0.27
N VAL A 107 -12.34 5.57 -0.66
CA VAL A 107 -11.60 4.85 -1.71
C VAL A 107 -11.73 5.47 -3.09
N GLU A 108 -12.87 6.08 -3.39
CA GLU A 108 -13.13 6.71 -4.67
C GLU A 108 -12.49 8.10 -4.70
N PRO A 109 -11.91 8.50 -5.85
CA PRO A 109 -11.47 9.88 -6.01
C PRO A 109 -12.66 10.83 -6.02
N ASP A 110 -12.38 12.13 -5.85
CA ASP A 110 -13.35 13.18 -6.16
C ASP A 110 -13.96 12.95 -7.55
N PRO A 111 -15.31 12.96 -7.71
CA PRO A 111 -15.96 12.80 -9.01
C PRO A 111 -15.50 13.78 -10.09
N ALA A 112 -14.96 14.94 -9.70
CA ALA A 112 -14.38 15.92 -10.62
C ALA A 112 -12.96 15.54 -11.10
N ALA A 113 -12.36 14.48 -10.54
CA ALA A 113 -11.02 14.06 -10.89
C ALA A 113 -11.02 13.15 -12.12
N ASP A 114 -10.22 13.53 -13.12
CA ASP A 114 -10.05 12.74 -14.34
C ASP A 114 -9.53 11.33 -14.05
N GLY A 115 -9.90 10.38 -14.91
CA GLY A 115 -9.41 9.02 -14.89
C GLY A 115 -10.49 7.96 -15.08
N HIS A 116 -10.05 6.71 -15.17
CA HIS A 116 -10.94 5.56 -15.09
C HIS A 116 -10.97 5.05 -13.64
N VAL A 117 -12.16 4.75 -13.14
CA VAL A 117 -12.41 4.21 -11.79
C VAL A 117 -13.21 2.92 -11.94
N ASP A 118 -12.76 1.88 -11.26
CA ASP A 118 -13.44 0.59 -11.13
C ASP A 118 -13.52 0.23 -9.65
N THR A 119 -14.71 0.41 -9.07
CA THR A 119 -15.01 0.07 -7.68
C THR A 119 -15.89 -1.17 -7.65
N VAL A 120 -15.44 -2.17 -6.90
CA VAL A 120 -16.17 -3.43 -6.71
C VAL A 120 -16.25 -3.80 -5.23
N PRO A 121 -17.30 -4.54 -4.80
CA PRO A 121 -17.32 -5.13 -3.47
C PRO A 121 -16.12 -6.04 -3.23
N PHE A 122 -15.60 -6.01 -2.00
CA PHE A 122 -14.45 -6.81 -1.58
C PHE A 122 -14.68 -7.40 -0.20
N VAL A 123 -14.70 -8.73 -0.09
CA VAL A 123 -14.94 -9.41 1.20
C VAL A 123 -13.61 -9.87 1.80
N SER A 124 -13.32 -9.41 3.01
CA SER A 124 -12.20 -9.86 3.84
C SER A 124 -12.68 -10.87 4.88
N PRO A 125 -11.96 -11.98 5.11
CA PRO A 125 -12.25 -12.93 6.19
C PRO A 125 -12.24 -12.30 7.59
N HIS A 126 -11.43 -11.27 7.81
CA HIS A 126 -11.24 -10.66 9.12
C HIS A 126 -12.00 -9.34 9.31
N LEU A 127 -12.26 -8.62 8.21
CA LEU A 127 -12.85 -7.29 8.23
C LEU A 127 -14.27 -7.25 7.61
N GLY A 128 -14.77 -8.37 7.12
CA GLY A 128 -16.11 -8.47 6.55
C GLY A 128 -16.24 -7.80 5.17
N GLU A 129 -17.37 -7.17 4.91
CA GLU A 129 -17.65 -6.48 3.65
C GLU A 129 -16.91 -5.14 3.56
N GLY A 130 -16.33 -4.88 2.39
CA GLY A 130 -15.64 -3.64 2.07
C GLY A 130 -15.67 -3.34 0.58
N LEU A 131 -14.85 -2.41 0.15
CA LEU A 131 -14.72 -2.01 -1.25
C LEU A 131 -13.26 -2.15 -1.71
N ARG A 132 -13.07 -2.53 -2.97
CA ARG A 132 -11.82 -2.38 -3.71
C ARG A 132 -12.04 -1.39 -4.85
N CYS A 133 -11.23 -0.35 -4.90
CA CYS A 133 -11.22 0.66 -5.95
C CYS A 133 -9.88 0.61 -6.68
N VAL A 134 -9.93 0.46 -8.00
CA VAL A 134 -8.79 0.66 -8.89
C VAL A 134 -9.03 1.93 -9.68
N ARG A 135 -8.05 2.83 -9.69
CA ARG A 135 -8.12 4.08 -10.44
C ARG A 135 -6.90 4.24 -11.33
N SER A 136 -7.07 4.68 -12.57
CA SER A 136 -5.99 5.10 -13.45
C SER A 136 -6.19 6.51 -13.97
N TRP A 137 -5.09 7.26 -14.07
CA TRP A 137 -5.08 8.61 -14.64
C TRP A 137 -3.70 8.91 -15.23
N THR A 138 -3.61 10.06 -15.90
CA THR A 138 -2.34 10.57 -16.43
C THR A 138 -1.80 11.65 -15.50
N ARG A 139 -0.55 11.54 -15.11
CA ARG A 139 0.14 12.56 -14.31
C ARG A 139 0.30 13.86 -15.10
N PRO A 140 0.53 15.00 -14.44
CA PRO A 140 0.79 16.27 -15.11
C PRO A 140 1.98 16.25 -16.09
N ASP A 141 2.93 15.33 -15.89
CA ASP A 141 4.09 15.13 -16.77
C ASP A 141 3.81 14.19 -17.97
N GLY A 142 2.57 13.70 -18.10
CA GLY A 142 2.14 12.80 -19.18
C GLY A 142 2.32 11.31 -18.88
N GLY A 143 2.93 10.92 -17.76
CA GLY A 143 3.11 9.51 -17.40
C GLY A 143 1.83 8.87 -16.84
N PRO A 144 1.51 7.60 -17.17
CA PRO A 144 0.38 6.92 -16.58
C PRO A 144 0.66 6.61 -15.10
N ILE A 145 -0.40 6.60 -14.30
CA ILE A 145 -0.35 6.18 -12.90
C ILE A 145 -1.63 5.41 -12.57
N MET A 146 -1.49 4.42 -11.70
CA MET A 146 -2.59 3.62 -11.20
C MET A 146 -2.55 3.56 -9.68
N SER A 147 -3.70 3.61 -9.04
CA SER A 147 -3.85 3.38 -7.62
C SER A 147 -4.78 2.21 -7.36
N ILE A 148 -4.52 1.52 -6.27
CA ILE A 148 -5.43 0.53 -5.70
C ILE A 148 -5.72 0.94 -4.26
N ALA A 149 -6.99 0.90 -3.88
CA ALA A 149 -7.45 1.21 -2.54
C ALA A 149 -8.47 0.17 -2.09
N TYR A 150 -8.41 -0.18 -0.82
CA TYR A 150 -9.39 -0.99 -0.13
C TYR A 150 -9.90 -0.21 1.06
N ALA A 151 -11.18 -0.36 1.39
CA ALA A 151 -11.71 0.14 2.65
C ALA A 151 -12.70 -0.82 3.29
N TRP A 152 -12.68 -0.85 4.62
CA TRP A 152 -13.59 -1.61 5.46
C TRP A 152 -14.05 -0.77 6.65
N ASN A 153 -15.28 -1.02 7.07
CA ASN A 153 -15.83 -0.49 8.31
C ASN A 153 -15.56 -1.52 9.43
N ASP A 154 -14.98 -1.11 10.55
CA ASP A 154 -14.94 -1.90 11.79
C ASP A 154 -15.87 -1.28 12.83
N ALA A 155 -17.15 -1.64 12.73
CA ALA A 155 -18.20 -1.16 13.61
C ALA A 155 -18.03 -1.60 15.08
N ALA A 156 -17.21 -2.62 15.36
CA ALA A 156 -16.93 -3.00 16.75
C ALA A 156 -16.01 -1.98 17.45
N ARG A 157 -15.32 -1.15 16.66
CA ARG A 157 -14.30 -0.22 17.13
C ARG A 157 -14.53 1.21 16.66
N ASP A 158 -15.64 1.48 15.96
CA ASP A 158 -16.02 2.77 15.38
C ASP A 158 -14.90 3.39 14.52
N ILE A 159 -14.23 2.56 13.71
CA ILE A 159 -13.20 3.02 12.77
C ILE A 159 -13.42 2.50 11.36
N ASP A 160 -12.89 3.25 10.40
CA ASP A 160 -12.72 2.78 9.04
C ASP A 160 -11.24 2.58 8.73
N LEU A 161 -10.92 1.46 8.11
CA LEU A 161 -9.58 1.11 7.69
C LEU A 161 -9.47 1.25 6.17
N VAL A 162 -8.48 2.01 5.72
CA VAL A 162 -8.09 2.11 4.32
C VAL A 162 -6.73 1.44 4.12
N LEU A 163 -6.59 0.62 3.09
CA LEU A 163 -5.30 0.15 2.56
C LEU A 163 -5.12 0.71 1.15
N LYS A 164 -4.05 1.45 0.89
CA LYS A 164 -3.89 2.16 -0.39
C LYS A 164 -2.46 2.09 -0.93
N GLY A 165 -2.34 2.03 -2.25
CA GLY A 165 -1.08 2.08 -2.98
C GLY A 165 -1.20 2.85 -4.29
N HIS A 166 -0.07 3.37 -4.76
CA HIS A 166 0.05 4.04 -6.05
C HIS A 166 1.26 3.51 -6.80
N TYR A 167 1.14 3.43 -8.11
CA TYR A 167 2.19 2.85 -8.92
C TYR A 167 2.25 3.46 -10.33
N ASP A 168 3.48 3.73 -10.78
CA ASP A 168 3.78 4.39 -12.04
C ASP A 168 3.91 3.41 -13.23
N GLU A 169 3.83 2.10 -12.97
CA GLU A 169 3.89 1.05 -13.99
C GLU A 169 2.60 0.21 -13.97
N PRO A 170 1.52 0.66 -14.64
CA PRO A 170 0.19 0.04 -14.53
C PRO A 170 0.16 -1.45 -14.85
N ASP A 171 0.94 -1.90 -15.82
CA ASP A 171 0.94 -3.31 -16.23
C ASP A 171 1.55 -4.22 -15.14
N LEU A 172 2.57 -3.75 -14.44
CA LEU A 172 3.14 -4.46 -13.30
C LEU A 172 2.19 -4.46 -12.09
N LEU A 173 1.46 -3.36 -11.85
CA LEU A 173 0.45 -3.32 -10.79
C LEU A 173 -0.67 -4.32 -11.07
N LYS A 174 -1.20 -4.33 -12.31
CA LYS A 174 -2.24 -5.27 -12.75
C LYS A 174 -1.78 -6.72 -12.60
N ALA A 175 -0.55 -7.03 -13.00
CA ALA A 175 0.03 -8.36 -12.83
C ALA A 175 0.18 -8.78 -11.35
N SER A 176 0.13 -7.82 -10.43
CA SER A 176 0.25 -8.04 -8.99
C SER A 176 -1.09 -8.04 -8.25
N PHE A 177 -2.23 -7.82 -8.92
CA PHE A 177 -3.53 -7.68 -8.25
C PHE A 177 -3.91 -8.87 -7.39
N ASP A 178 -3.70 -10.10 -7.85
CA ASP A 178 -4.03 -11.29 -7.05
C ASP A 178 -3.23 -11.31 -5.73
N ALA A 179 -1.93 -11.01 -5.79
CA ALA A 179 -1.08 -10.95 -4.60
C ALA A 179 -1.45 -9.80 -3.65
N ILE A 180 -1.92 -8.67 -4.20
CA ILE A 180 -2.39 -7.53 -3.41
C ILE A 180 -3.75 -7.83 -2.77
N ASP A 181 -4.66 -8.47 -3.50
CA ASP A 181 -5.96 -8.91 -2.98
C ASP A 181 -5.78 -9.96 -1.87
N ASP A 182 -4.86 -10.90 -2.03
CA ASP A 182 -4.53 -11.89 -0.99
C ASP A 182 -3.93 -11.22 0.24
N PHE A 183 -3.05 -10.23 0.06
CA PHE A 183 -2.56 -9.41 1.15
C PHE A 183 -3.69 -8.63 1.85
N ALA A 184 -4.56 -7.97 1.10
CA ALA A 184 -5.71 -7.25 1.64
C ALA A 184 -6.68 -8.16 2.43
N LYS A 185 -6.80 -9.44 2.07
CA LYS A 185 -7.58 -10.42 2.83
C LYS A 185 -6.88 -10.91 4.08
N SER A 186 -5.55 -10.84 4.13
CA SER A 186 -4.74 -11.33 5.25
C SER A 186 -4.69 -10.38 6.45
N ILE A 187 -5.17 -9.13 6.31
CA ILE A 187 -5.01 -8.12 7.36
C ILE A 187 -6.18 -8.11 8.37
N TRP A 188 -5.89 -7.78 9.63
CA TRP A 188 -6.90 -7.53 10.66
C TRP A 188 -6.45 -6.43 11.64
N ILE A 189 -7.40 -5.91 12.42
CA ILE A 189 -7.15 -4.89 13.45
C ILE A 189 -6.99 -5.57 14.82
N ALA A 190 -5.86 -5.33 15.48
CA ALA A 190 -5.52 -5.79 16.83
C ALA A 190 -5.64 -4.67 17.87
#